data_AF-A0A358N1J7-F1
#
_entry.id   AF-A0A358N1J7-F1
#
_cell.length_a   1.000
_cell.length_b   1.000
_cell.length_c   1.000
_cell.angle_alpha   90.00
_cell.angle_beta   90.00
_cell.angle_gamma   90.00
#
_symmetry.space_group_name_H-M   'P 1'
#
loop_
_entity.id
_entity.type
_entity.pdbx_description
1 polymer ?
#
loop_
_entity_poly.entity_id
_entity_poly.type
_entity_poly.pdbx_seq_one_letter_code
_entity_poly.pdbx_strand_id
1 'polypeptide(L)'
;MANLWRSLQLYREDSALGVSGGIEGGASHLAECMARSLPEGSVWLSTPVVTVADRGDHVEVSTERETLRAPFVISTIPFAAMREKVRLEGPPDDENRRLRSDAISGLS
;
A
#
# COMPACT_ATOMS: atom_id res chain seq x y z
N MET A 1 9.61 -14.70 -31.55
CA MET A 1 8.53 -15.69 -31.75
C MET A 1 8.07 -16.42 -30.48
N ALA A 2 8.71 -16.24 -29.31
CA ALA A 2 8.25 -16.82 -28.03
C ALA A 2 6.98 -16.14 -27.47
N ASN A 3 6.74 -14.88 -27.88
CA ASN A 3 5.77 -13.99 -27.26
C ASN A 3 4.34 -14.31 -27.72
N LEU A 4 4.16 -14.72 -28.99
CA LEU A 4 2.85 -15.06 -29.54
C LEU A 4 2.28 -16.34 -28.92
N TRP A 5 3.12 -17.37 -28.77
CA TRP A 5 2.69 -18.64 -28.17
C TRP A 5 2.31 -18.47 -26.70
N ARG A 6 3.08 -17.68 -25.94
CA ARG A 6 2.75 -17.30 -24.56
C ARG A 6 1.43 -16.51 -24.49
N SER A 7 1.22 -15.54 -25.37
CA SER A 7 -0.03 -14.77 -25.42
C SER A 7 -1.25 -15.63 -25.77
N LEU A 8 -1.11 -16.58 -26.71
CA LEU A 8 -2.18 -17.52 -27.07
C LEU A 8 -2.51 -18.50 -25.94
N GLN A 9 -1.49 -18.94 -25.19
CA GLN A 9 -1.69 -19.79 -24.03
C GLN A 9 -2.39 -19.03 -22.90
N LEU A 10 -1.97 -17.79 -22.60
CA LEU A 10 -2.64 -16.92 -21.65
C LEU A 10 -4.09 -16.63 -22.06
N TYR A 11 -4.37 -16.42 -23.34
CA TYR A 11 -5.73 -16.23 -23.84
C TYR A 11 -6.60 -17.48 -23.68
N ARG A 12 -6.04 -18.68 -23.87
CA ARG A 12 -6.75 -19.94 -23.63
C ARG A 12 -7.03 -20.18 -22.16
N GLU A 13 -6.08 -19.84 -21.29
CA GLU A 13 -6.22 -19.94 -19.85
C GLU A 13 -7.26 -18.92 -19.34
N ASP A 14 -7.22 -17.68 -19.84
CA ASP A 14 -8.17 -16.61 -19.51
C ASP A 14 -9.60 -16.93 -19.97
N SER A 15 -9.77 -17.43 -21.19
CA SER A 15 -11.10 -17.81 -21.71
C SER A 15 -11.75 -18.98 -20.97
N ALA A 16 -10.97 -19.80 -20.25
CA ALA A 16 -11.48 -20.85 -19.38
C ALA A 16 -11.95 -20.35 -18.00
N LEU A 17 -11.59 -19.13 -17.59
CA LEU A 17 -11.93 -18.55 -16.28
C LEU A 17 -13.31 -17.86 -16.25
N GLY A 18 -14.00 -17.82 -17.39
CA GLY A 18 -15.30 -17.17 -17.54
C GLY A 18 -15.19 -15.74 -18.06
N VAL A 19 -16.33 -15.14 -18.38
CA VAL A 19 -16.37 -13.77 -18.90
C VAL A 19 -16.07 -12.77 -17.79
N SER A 20 -15.33 -11.71 -18.13
CA SER A 20 -15.16 -10.55 -17.24
C SER A 20 -16.53 -10.00 -16.86
N GLY A 21 -16.78 -9.89 -15.56
CA GLY A 21 -18.04 -9.40 -14.99
C GLY A 21 -17.87 -8.02 -14.36
N GLY A 22 -18.95 -7.23 -14.41
CA GLY A 22 -19.06 -6.02 -13.60
C GLY A 22 -19.59 -6.35 -12.20
N ILE A 23 -19.19 -5.56 -11.20
CA ILE A 23 -19.80 -5.62 -9.87
C ILE A 23 -21.00 -4.69 -9.87
N GLU A 24 -22.21 -5.25 -9.72
CA GLU A 24 -23.43 -4.47 -9.55
C GLU A 24 -23.33 -3.61 -8.28
N GLY A 25 -23.63 -2.31 -8.39
CA GLY A 25 -23.41 -1.34 -7.30
C GLY A 25 -21.98 -0.79 -7.20
N GLY A 26 -21.06 -1.26 -8.06
CA GLY A 26 -19.70 -0.71 -8.18
C GLY A 26 -18.66 -1.44 -7.33
N ALA A 27 -17.40 -1.39 -7.78
CA ALA A 27 -16.30 -2.09 -7.11
C ALA A 27 -15.96 -1.53 -5.72
N SER A 28 -16.34 -0.28 -5.41
CA SER A 28 -16.14 0.33 -4.09
C SER A 28 -16.94 -0.38 -3.00
N HIS A 29 -18.03 -1.08 -3.36
CA HIS A 29 -18.93 -1.71 -2.41
C HIS A 29 -18.24 -2.70 -1.47
N LEU A 30 -17.25 -3.45 -1.98
CA LEU A 30 -16.46 -4.37 -1.15
C LEU A 30 -15.68 -3.62 -0.07
N ALA A 31 -14.99 -2.55 -0.43
CA ALA A 31 -14.21 -1.75 0.51
C ALA A 31 -15.11 -1.09 1.57
N GLU A 32 -16.28 -0.61 1.17
CA GLU A 32 -17.28 -0.04 2.09
C GLU A 32 -17.83 -1.09 3.07
N CYS A 33 -18.08 -2.32 2.62
CA CYS A 33 -18.47 -3.43 3.48
C CYS A 33 -17.36 -3.82 4.45
N MET A 34 -16.12 -3.90 3.97
CA MET A 34 -14.95 -4.18 4.83
C MET A 34 -14.79 -3.11 5.91
N ALA A 35 -14.88 -1.83 5.54
CA ALA A 35 -14.80 -0.72 6.50
C ALA A 35 -15.90 -0.80 7.58
N ARG A 36 -17.14 -1.15 7.20
CA ARG A 36 -18.27 -1.35 8.13
C ARG A 36 -18.13 -2.57 9.05
N SER A 37 -17.34 -3.56 8.65
CA SER A 37 -17.11 -4.76 9.47
C SER A 37 -16.12 -4.54 10.62
N LEU A 38 -15.40 -3.41 10.61
CA LEU A 38 -14.44 -3.06 11.65
C LEU A 38 -15.14 -2.41 12.85
N PRO A 39 -14.54 -2.50 14.06
CA PRO A 39 -15.03 -1.76 15.23
C PRO A 39 -15.16 -0.26 14.96
N GLU A 40 -16.11 0.40 15.62
CA GLU A 40 -16.29 1.84 15.50
C GLU A 40 -14.99 2.60 15.82
N GLY A 41 -14.69 3.63 15.03
CA GLY A 41 -13.46 4.41 15.16
C GLY A 41 -12.19 3.74 14.62
N SER A 42 -12.27 2.57 13.96
CA SER A 42 -11.08 1.92 13.38
C SER A 42 -10.59 2.56 12.07
N VAL A 43 -11.46 3.29 11.36
CA VAL A 43 -11.14 3.91 10.06
C VAL A 43 -11.19 5.43 10.20
N TRP A 44 -10.04 6.07 9.96
CA TRP A 44 -9.90 7.52 10.08
C TRP A 44 -9.81 8.14 8.69
N LEU A 45 -10.91 8.74 8.24
CA LEU A 45 -10.95 9.48 6.97
C LEU A 45 -10.34 10.87 7.14
N SER A 46 -9.98 11.51 6.01
CA SER A 46 -9.41 12.87 5.99
C SER A 46 -8.20 13.04 6.92
N THR A 47 -7.45 11.97 7.13
CA THR A 47 -6.30 11.91 8.02
C THR A 47 -5.08 11.49 7.21
N PRO A 48 -4.47 12.44 6.47
CA PRO A 48 -3.30 12.13 5.67
C PRO A 48 -2.11 11.77 6.57
N VAL A 49 -1.43 10.69 6.22
CA VAL A 49 -0.15 10.31 6.83
C VAL A 49 0.94 11.18 6.22
N VAL A 50 1.75 11.81 7.07
CA VAL A 50 2.83 12.73 6.67
C VAL A 50 4.21 12.08 6.90
N THR A 51 4.36 11.36 8.01
CA THR A 51 5.63 10.69 8.35
C THR A 51 5.35 9.27 8.84
N VAL A 52 6.19 8.33 8.42
CA VAL A 52 6.29 6.98 9.01
C VAL A 52 7.72 6.78 9.47
N ALA A 53 7.91 6.61 10.77
CA ALA A 53 9.23 6.47 11.37
C ALA A 53 9.35 5.12 12.08
N ASP A 54 10.30 4.31 11.63
CA ASP A 54 10.73 3.11 12.33
C ASP A 54 11.66 3.52 13.48
N ARG A 55 11.32 3.12 14.71
CA ARG A 55 12.11 3.40 15.92
C ARG A 55 12.88 2.17 16.40
N GLY A 56 12.76 1.03 15.72
CA GLY A 56 13.42 -0.24 16.05
C GLY A 56 12.56 -1.17 16.90
N ASP A 57 11.91 -0.67 17.95
CA ASP A 57 10.96 -1.43 18.80
C ASP A 57 9.50 -1.18 18.44
N HIS A 58 9.22 -0.12 17.69
CA HIS A 58 7.88 0.26 17.24
C HIS A 58 7.96 1.20 16.02
N VAL A 59 6.79 1.49 15.46
CA VAL A 59 6.62 2.47 14.38
C VAL A 59 5.76 3.64 14.88
N GLU A 60 6.20 4.85 14.57
CA GLU A 60 5.44 6.08 14.75
C GLU A 60 4.88 6.54 13.40
N VAL A 61 3.58 6.79 13.36
CA VAL A 61 2.87 7.34 12.19
C VAL A 61 2.36 8.71 12.54
N SER A 62 2.97 9.75 11.97
CA SER A 62 2.53 11.12 12.17
C SER A 62 1.55 11.56 11.09
N THR A 63 0.45 12.12 11.54
CA THR A 63 -0.55 12.82 10.75
C THR A 63 -0.43 14.32 11.00
N GLU A 64 -1.26 15.14 10.38
CA GLU A 64 -1.32 16.58 10.70
C GLU A 64 -1.86 16.87 12.11
N ARG A 65 -2.55 15.91 12.74
CA ARG A 65 -3.26 16.10 14.00
C ARG A 65 -2.56 15.45 15.18
N GLU A 66 -2.02 14.26 14.96
CA GLU A 66 -1.46 13.42 16.01
C GLU A 66 -0.45 12.41 15.47
N THR A 67 0.32 11.84 16.39
CA THR A 67 1.23 10.74 16.13
C THR A 67 0.68 9.47 16.77
N LEU A 68 0.48 8.45 15.94
CA LEU A 68 0.05 7.13 16.34
C LEU A 68 1.26 6.23 16.54
N ARG A 69 1.20 5.36 17.55
CA ARG A 69 2.24 4.37 17.86
C ARG A 69 1.68 2.97 17.71
N ALA A 70 2.40 2.13 16.97
CA ALA A 70 2.06 0.72 16.82
C ALA A 70 3.34 -0.15 16.76
N PRO A 71 3.27 -1.43 17.16
CA PRO A 71 4.41 -2.34 16.99
C PRO A 71 4.82 -2.51 15.52
N PHE A 72 3.85 -2.49 14.59
CA PHE A 72 4.07 -2.65 13.16
C PHE A 72 3.06 -1.82 12.35
N VAL A 73 3.41 -1.48 11.11
CA VAL A 73 2.55 -0.76 10.16
C VAL A 73 2.59 -1.46 8.80
N ILE A 74 1.43 -1.59 8.17
CA ILE A 74 1.30 -2.05 6.78
C ILE A 74 0.93 -0.83 5.94
N SER A 75 1.76 -0.49 4.95
CA SER A 75 1.43 0.56 4.01
C SER A 75 0.81 -0.03 2.74
N THR A 76 -0.42 0.41 2.43
CA THR A 76 -1.09 0.17 1.15
C THR A 76 -1.12 1.43 0.28
N ILE A 77 -0.36 2.46 0.64
CA ILE A 77 -0.27 3.71 -0.13
C ILE A 77 0.42 3.41 -1.46
N PRO A 78 -0.14 3.81 -2.61
CA PRO A 78 0.51 3.64 -3.90
C PRO A 78 1.90 4.26 -3.90
N PHE A 79 2.87 3.57 -4.51
CA PHE A 79 4.28 3.95 -4.40
C PHE A 79 4.57 5.40 -4.84
N ALA A 80 3.95 5.85 -5.93
CA ALA A 80 4.06 7.24 -6.38
C ALA A 80 3.61 8.26 -5.32
N ALA A 81 2.47 8.00 -4.67
CA ALA A 81 1.94 8.86 -3.62
C ALA A 81 2.80 8.80 -2.34
N MET A 82 3.33 7.62 -1.99
CA MET A 82 4.23 7.45 -0.85
C MET A 82 5.49 8.29 -1.01
N ARG A 83 6.13 8.22 -2.19
CA ARG A 83 7.36 8.95 -2.50
C ARG A 83 7.21 10.47 -2.39
N GLU A 84 6.09 11.01 -2.86
CA GLU A 84 5.87 12.45 -2.92
C GLU A 84 5.35 13.04 -1.61
N LYS A 85 4.53 12.28 -0.87
CA LYS A 85 3.70 12.83 0.20
C LYS A 85 4.05 12.31 1.59
N VAL A 86 4.82 11.22 1.68
CA VAL A 86 5.12 10.56 2.96
C VAL A 86 6.62 10.54 3.19
N ARG A 87 7.04 11.11 4.31
CA ARG A 87 8.42 11.05 4.78
C ARG A 87 8.66 9.72 5.49
N LEU A 88 9.61 8.93 5.00
CA LEU A 88 10.02 7.67 5.62
C LEU A 88 11.30 7.90 6.42
N GLU A 89 11.29 7.55 7.70
CA GLU A 89 12.48 7.55 8.57
C GLU A 89 12.83 6.11 8.95
N GLY A 90 14.07 5.71 8.66
CA GLY A 90 14.60 4.42 9.10
C GLY A 90 15.00 4.44 10.58
N PRO A 91 15.32 3.26 11.15
CA PRO A 91 15.72 3.15 12.54
C PRO A 91 17.00 3.97 12.83
N PRO A 92 17.19 4.41 14.10
CA PRO A 92 18.30 5.28 14.47
C PRO A 92 19.68 4.72 14.09
N ASP A 93 19.85 3.40 14.19
CA ASP A 93 21.10 2.67 13.95
C ASP A 93 21.09 1.89 12.62
N ASP A 94 20.36 2.38 11.62
CA ASP A 94 20.24 1.71 10.33
C ASP A 94 21.56 1.71 9.54
N GLU A 95 22.34 0.63 9.68
CA GLU A 95 23.57 0.40 8.90
C GLU A 95 23.31 0.43 7.39
N ASN A 96 22.09 0.10 6.96
CA ASN A 96 21.66 0.07 5.57
C ASN A 96 20.90 1.33 5.14
N ARG A 97 20.98 2.42 5.92
CA ARG A 97 20.27 3.68 5.66
C ARG A 97 20.48 4.20 4.24
N ARG A 98 21.70 4.10 3.72
CA ARG A 98 22.02 4.50 2.33
C ARG A 98 21.31 3.63 1.30
N LEU A 99 21.40 2.30 1.43
CA LEU A 99 20.74 1.35 0.54
C LEU A 99 19.21 1.51 0.55
N ARG A 100 18.62 1.77 1.71
CA ARG A 100 17.17 2.05 1.84
C ARG A 100 16.78 3.38 1.20
N SER A 101 17.56 4.43 1.43
CA SER A 101 17.36 5.74 0.77
C SER A 101 17.46 5.62 -0.76
N ASP A 102 18.41 4.84 -1.25
CA ASP A 102 18.62 4.61 -2.68
C ASP A 102 17.51 3.74 -3.29
N ALA A 103 17.02 2.72 -2.58
CA ALA A 103 15.87 1.93 -3.03
C ALA A 103 14.59 2.79 -3.13
N ILE A 104 14.39 3.72 -2.19
CA ILE A 104 13.26 4.66 -2.23
C ILE A 104 13.42 5.66 -3.39
N SER A 105 14.64 6.09 -3.69
CA SER A 105 14.93 7.11 -4.71
C SER A 105 15.06 6.55 -6.14
N GLY A 106 15.55 5.32 -6.28
CA GLY A 106 15.90 4.65 -7.54
C GLY A 106 14.73 4.01 -8.30
N LEU A 107 13.51 4.09 -7.75
CA LEU A 107 12.27 3.66 -8.40
C LEU A 107 11.67 4.80 -9.27
N SER A 108 12.53 5.61 -9.88
CA SER A 108 12.24 6.69 -10.84
C SER A 108 12.58 6.26 -12.25
#